data_AF-A0A316AME2-F1
#
_entry.id   AF-A0A316AME2-F1
#
_cell.length_a   1.000
_cell.length_b   1.000
_cell.length_c   1.000
_cell.angle_alpha   90.00
_cell.angle_beta   90.00
_cell.angle_gamma   90.00
#
_symmetry.space_group_name_H-M   'P 1'
#
loop_
_entity.id
_entity.type
_entity.pdbx_description
1 polymer ?
#
loop_
_entity_poly.entity_id
_entity_poly.type
_entity_poly.pdbx_seq_one_letter_code
_entity_poly.pdbx_strand_id
1 'polypeptide(L)'
;MQSNTRTYFIQALLFVLTVITTTMAGAEWMFGNIFGFVYEAFGFLSGASSEQTTEVTSKAMGWAEFVAGFQFSIPFLLILTVHEFGHFFVAKAHKVKVTLPYYIPLWFGITQSIGTMGAFIRITSVVRSRLKFFDIGIAGPLAGFIVAIAVLWYGFTHLPPAEYIFTIHPEYTRFGLNYSQFAYENAAGNLALGDNILFWFFKTYVADPSLLPHDYEIIHYPYLFAGYLALFFTSLNLIPIGQLDGGHILYGMIGKKKFDIVAPALYIIFAFYGGLGVFRVENFAIGSDQIFYEQLFYLFLYAYFLFICFRGMSDSPSTAVMISLIVVVAQLGTTYFLPHIEGYSGFLPFIFLLGRFLGVKHPETPEDEPLNKPRIILGILALIIFVLSFSPKPFIVL
;
A
#
# COMPACT_ATOMS: atom_id res chain seq x y z
N MET A 1 16.88 -23.81 -19.98
CA MET A 1 16.92 -22.38 -20.33
C MET A 1 15.58 -22.03 -20.97
N GLN A 2 14.69 -21.31 -20.28
CA GLN A 2 13.53 -20.72 -20.98
C GLN A 2 14.08 -19.75 -22.02
N SER A 3 13.61 -19.81 -23.28
CA SER A 3 14.05 -18.84 -24.28
C SER A 3 13.66 -17.44 -23.80
N ASN A 4 14.54 -16.45 -23.96
CA ASN A 4 14.29 -15.07 -23.55
C ASN A 4 12.95 -14.55 -24.09
N THR A 5 12.51 -15.04 -25.25
CA THR A 5 11.21 -14.73 -25.87
C THR A 5 10.02 -15.08 -24.97
N ARG A 6 10.02 -16.24 -24.31
CA ARG A 6 8.92 -16.63 -23.41
C ARG A 6 8.84 -15.69 -22.20
N THR A 7 9.99 -15.28 -21.67
CA THR A 7 10.05 -14.37 -20.53
C THR A 7 9.53 -12.98 -20.89
N TYR A 8 9.95 -12.43 -22.03
CA TYR A 8 9.46 -11.14 -22.50
C TYR A 8 7.95 -11.18 -22.82
N PHE A 9 7.46 -12.29 -23.37
CA PHE A 9 6.04 -12.47 -23.59
C PHE A 9 5.23 -12.45 -22.28
N ILE A 10 5.69 -13.17 -21.25
CA ILE A 10 5.02 -13.16 -19.93
C ILE A 10 5.02 -11.74 -19.34
N GLN A 11 6.12 -11.02 -19.44
CA GLN A 11 6.23 -9.65 -18.92
C GLN A 11 5.29 -8.69 -19.65
N ALA A 12 5.23 -8.78 -20.99
CA ALA A 12 4.31 -7.99 -21.80
C ALA A 12 2.85 -8.33 -21.48
N LEU A 13 2.52 -9.61 -21.35
CA LEU A 13 1.17 -10.05 -20.98
C LEU A 13 0.78 -9.53 -19.59
N LEU A 14 1.66 -9.66 -18.60
CA LEU A 14 1.41 -9.15 -17.25
C LEU A 14 1.25 -7.63 -17.24
N PHE A 15 2.04 -6.91 -18.02
CA PHE A 15 1.88 -5.46 -18.18
C PHE A 15 0.50 -5.11 -18.76
N VAL A 16 0.09 -5.75 -19.86
CA VAL A 16 -1.23 -5.51 -20.48
C VAL A 16 -2.36 -5.85 -19.51
N LEU A 17 -2.28 -6.99 -18.82
CA LEU A 17 -3.26 -7.35 -17.80
C LEU A 17 -3.32 -6.32 -16.68
N THR A 18 -2.16 -5.81 -16.25
CA THR A 18 -2.08 -4.80 -15.19
C THR A 18 -2.68 -3.47 -15.62
N VAL A 19 -2.48 -3.06 -16.88
CA VAL A 19 -3.15 -1.88 -17.45
C VAL A 19 -4.66 -2.06 -17.38
N ILE A 20 -5.18 -3.22 -17.81
CA ILE A 20 -6.62 -3.51 -17.78
C ILE A 20 -7.14 -3.47 -16.33
N THR A 21 -6.54 -4.22 -15.40
CA THR A 21 -7.00 -4.30 -14.01
C THR A 21 -6.90 -2.96 -13.28
N THR A 22 -5.85 -2.17 -13.56
CA THR A 22 -5.67 -0.85 -12.97
C THR A 22 -6.65 0.17 -13.53
N THR A 23 -6.96 0.10 -14.83
CA THR A 23 -7.99 0.95 -15.44
C THR A 23 -9.38 0.61 -14.86
N MET A 24 -9.69 -0.68 -14.68
CA MET A 24 -10.96 -1.11 -14.08
C MET A 24 -11.09 -0.66 -12.63
N ALA A 25 -10.06 -0.88 -11.81
CA ALA A 25 -9.99 -0.35 -10.46
C ALA A 25 -10.17 1.17 -10.41
N GLY A 26 -9.48 1.90 -11.29
CA GLY A 26 -9.63 3.36 -11.38
C GLY A 26 -11.06 3.79 -11.64
N ALA A 27 -11.77 3.12 -12.56
CA ALA A 27 -13.18 3.37 -12.81
C ALA A 27 -14.05 3.07 -11.58
N GLU A 28 -13.82 1.94 -10.88
CA GLU A 28 -14.54 1.58 -9.64
C GLU A 28 -14.38 2.64 -8.55
N TRP A 29 -13.17 3.19 -8.40
CA TRP A 29 -12.91 4.28 -7.44
C TRP A 29 -13.46 5.62 -7.86
N MET A 30 -13.53 5.91 -9.17
CA MET A 30 -14.05 7.18 -9.68
C MET A 30 -15.58 7.26 -9.62
N PHE A 31 -16.27 6.15 -9.90
CA PHE A 31 -17.73 6.13 -10.06
C PHE A 31 -18.48 5.38 -8.96
N GLY A 32 -17.78 4.67 -8.06
CA GLY A 32 -18.40 3.97 -6.93
C GLY A 32 -19.34 2.82 -7.33
N ASN A 33 -19.25 2.31 -8.56
CA ASN A 33 -20.10 1.26 -9.10
C ASN A 33 -19.27 0.06 -9.59
N ILE A 34 -19.93 -1.03 -9.96
CA ILE A 34 -19.32 -2.24 -10.51
C ILE A 34 -19.65 -2.35 -12.02
N PHE A 35 -18.78 -3.00 -12.79
CA PHE A 35 -19.01 -3.26 -14.21
C PHE A 35 -20.18 -4.22 -14.48
N GLY A 36 -20.94 -3.95 -15.54
CA GLY A 36 -22.14 -4.75 -15.90
C GLY A 36 -21.88 -6.24 -16.09
N PHE A 37 -20.77 -6.60 -16.73
CA PHE A 37 -20.41 -8.00 -16.97
C PHE A 37 -20.14 -8.78 -15.66
N VAL A 38 -19.78 -8.09 -14.56
CA VAL A 38 -19.59 -8.74 -13.26
C VAL A 38 -20.94 -9.17 -12.69
N TYR A 39 -21.96 -8.30 -12.81
CA TYR A 39 -23.33 -8.64 -12.41
C TYR A 39 -23.88 -9.81 -13.22
N GLU A 40 -23.62 -9.83 -14.53
CA GLU A 40 -24.00 -10.95 -15.39
C GLU A 40 -23.31 -12.26 -14.97
N ALA A 41 -22.00 -12.21 -14.72
CA ALA A 41 -21.24 -13.37 -14.27
C ALA A 41 -21.73 -13.90 -12.92
N PHE A 42 -22.05 -13.01 -11.98
CA PHE A 42 -22.59 -13.39 -10.68
C PHE A 42 -24.01 -13.94 -10.79
N GLY A 43 -24.88 -13.34 -11.61
CA GLY A 43 -26.22 -13.83 -11.89
C GLY A 43 -26.20 -15.24 -12.50
N PHE A 44 -25.27 -15.49 -13.43
CA PHE A 44 -25.06 -16.82 -14.01
C PHE A 44 -24.60 -17.85 -12.97
N LEU A 45 -23.64 -17.50 -12.12
CA LEU A 45 -23.10 -18.40 -11.08
C LEU A 45 -24.09 -18.69 -9.94
N SER A 46 -24.92 -17.71 -9.58
CA SER A 46 -25.91 -17.83 -8.50
C SER A 46 -27.23 -18.46 -8.95
N GLY A 47 -27.44 -18.66 -10.25
CA GLY A 47 -28.70 -19.17 -10.80
C GLY A 47 -29.88 -18.22 -10.58
N ALA A 48 -29.62 -16.93 -10.33
CA ALA A 48 -30.64 -15.92 -10.07
C ALA A 48 -31.46 -15.64 -11.35
N SER A 49 -32.78 -15.49 -11.21
CA SER A 49 -33.68 -15.19 -12.32
C SER A 49 -33.47 -13.76 -12.84
N SER A 50 -33.59 -13.61 -14.16
CA SER A 50 -33.27 -12.40 -14.94
C SER A 50 -33.98 -11.11 -14.49
N GLU A 51 -35.03 -11.20 -13.67
CA GLU A 51 -35.81 -10.06 -13.15
C GLU A 51 -35.16 -9.37 -11.93
N GLN A 52 -34.36 -10.07 -11.13
CA GLN A 52 -33.62 -9.44 -10.01
C GLN A 52 -32.33 -8.75 -10.46
N THR A 53 -31.78 -9.14 -11.61
CA THR A 53 -30.56 -8.54 -12.17
C THR A 53 -30.83 -7.16 -12.79
N THR A 54 -32.09 -6.84 -13.14
CA THR A 54 -32.44 -5.69 -13.98
C THR A 54 -32.48 -4.34 -13.25
N GLU A 55 -32.79 -4.31 -11.93
CA GLU A 55 -32.68 -3.07 -11.15
C GLU A 55 -31.22 -2.69 -10.88
N VAL A 56 -30.35 -3.70 -10.69
CA VAL A 56 -28.93 -3.52 -10.38
C VAL A 56 -28.11 -3.10 -11.61
N THR A 57 -28.52 -3.52 -12.82
CA THR A 57 -27.84 -3.11 -14.07
C THR A 57 -28.04 -1.64 -14.43
N SER A 58 -29.00 -0.93 -13.83
CA SER A 58 -29.27 0.48 -14.16
C SER A 58 -28.13 1.45 -13.81
N LYS A 59 -27.19 1.06 -12.93
CA LYS A 59 -25.98 1.80 -12.57
C LYS A 59 -24.67 1.10 -12.99
N ALA A 60 -24.76 0.07 -13.83
CA ALA A 60 -23.59 -0.70 -14.22
C ALA A 60 -22.61 0.13 -15.08
N MET A 61 -21.32 0.06 -14.75
CA MET A 61 -20.27 0.69 -15.56
C MET A 61 -20.10 -0.04 -16.90
N GLY A 62 -19.89 0.75 -17.96
CA GLY A 62 -19.66 0.29 -19.31
C GLY A 62 -18.28 0.69 -19.85
N TRP A 63 -18.20 0.83 -21.18
CA TRP A 63 -16.94 1.14 -21.86
C TRP A 63 -16.47 2.59 -21.64
N ALA A 64 -17.40 3.53 -21.48
CA ALA A 64 -17.05 4.94 -21.27
C ALA A 64 -16.33 5.13 -19.92
N GLU A 65 -16.83 4.48 -18.87
CA GLU A 65 -16.26 4.51 -17.52
C GLU A 65 -14.92 3.79 -17.48
N PHE A 66 -14.78 2.66 -18.20
CA PHE A 66 -13.49 2.00 -18.40
C PHE A 66 -12.47 2.97 -19.03
N VAL A 67 -12.85 3.69 -20.09
CA VAL A 67 -11.95 4.67 -20.72
C VAL A 67 -11.61 5.82 -19.78
N ALA A 68 -12.55 6.29 -18.95
CA ALA A 68 -12.28 7.29 -17.93
C ALA A 68 -11.27 6.81 -16.87
N GLY A 69 -11.28 5.52 -16.53
CA GLY A 69 -10.31 4.89 -15.62
C GLY A 69 -8.84 5.03 -16.05
N PHE A 70 -8.55 5.35 -17.33
CA PHE A 70 -7.19 5.67 -17.76
C PHE A 70 -6.62 6.93 -17.10
N GLN A 71 -7.47 7.85 -16.64
CA GLN A 71 -7.03 9.03 -15.89
C GLN A 71 -6.35 8.64 -14.57
N PHE A 72 -6.69 7.48 -14.01
CA PHE A 72 -6.04 6.90 -12.85
C PHE A 72 -4.87 5.98 -13.24
N SER A 73 -5.10 5.04 -14.15
CA SER A 73 -4.11 3.99 -14.44
C SER A 73 -2.86 4.50 -15.14
N ILE A 74 -2.97 5.50 -16.03
CA ILE A 74 -1.81 6.08 -16.70
C ILE A 74 -0.83 6.73 -15.70
N PRO A 75 -1.23 7.71 -14.87
CA PRO A 75 -0.30 8.32 -13.93
C PRO A 75 0.21 7.31 -12.90
N PHE A 76 -0.65 6.42 -12.40
CA PHE A 76 -0.23 5.45 -11.39
C PHE A 76 0.79 4.45 -11.94
N LEU A 77 0.53 3.85 -13.11
CA LEU A 77 1.45 2.92 -13.74
C LEU A 77 2.72 3.62 -14.24
N LEU A 78 2.64 4.88 -14.68
CA LEU A 78 3.82 5.66 -15.03
C LEU A 78 4.77 5.78 -13.84
N ILE A 79 4.25 6.10 -12.65
CA ILE A 79 5.08 6.23 -11.44
C ILE A 79 5.74 4.89 -11.10
N LEU A 80 4.97 3.79 -11.05
CA LEU A 80 5.51 2.46 -10.79
C LEU A 80 6.55 2.03 -11.84
N THR A 81 6.29 2.35 -13.11
CA THR A 81 7.20 2.08 -14.22
C THR A 81 8.52 2.81 -13.99
N VAL A 82 8.47 4.11 -13.72
CA VAL A 82 9.68 4.92 -13.52
C VAL A 82 10.46 4.49 -12.28
N HIS A 83 9.77 4.09 -11.20
CA HIS A 83 10.38 3.49 -10.01
C HIS A 83 11.19 2.23 -10.38
N GLU A 84 10.55 1.26 -11.03
CA GLU A 84 11.21 -0.01 -11.39
C GLU A 84 12.34 0.20 -12.42
N PHE A 85 12.15 1.12 -13.37
CA PHE A 85 13.20 1.46 -14.32
C PHE A 85 14.37 2.19 -13.67
N GLY A 86 14.15 2.95 -12.59
CA GLY A 86 15.21 3.52 -11.75
C GLY A 86 16.15 2.43 -11.23
N HIS A 87 15.59 1.37 -10.64
CA HIS A 87 16.37 0.20 -10.22
C HIS A 87 17.06 -0.48 -11.42
N PHE A 88 16.33 -0.69 -12.51
CA PHE A 88 16.83 -1.38 -13.70
C PHE A 88 18.06 -0.70 -14.29
N PHE A 89 18.02 0.61 -14.50
CA PHE A 89 19.11 1.35 -15.14
C PHE A 89 20.36 1.39 -14.25
N VAL A 90 20.20 1.58 -12.94
CA VAL A 90 21.34 1.57 -12.01
C VAL A 90 21.93 0.17 -11.88
N ALA A 91 21.10 -0.87 -11.85
CA ALA A 91 21.58 -2.25 -11.86
C ALA A 91 22.38 -2.57 -13.13
N LYS A 92 21.90 -2.10 -14.31
CA LYS A 92 22.63 -2.22 -15.58
C LYS A 92 23.96 -1.48 -15.56
N ALA A 93 23.99 -0.26 -15.02
CA ALA A 93 25.23 0.53 -14.87
C ALA A 93 26.27 -0.21 -14.00
N HIS A 94 25.82 -0.89 -12.93
CA HIS A 94 26.66 -1.74 -12.09
C HIS A 94 26.97 -3.13 -12.66
N LYS A 95 26.55 -3.41 -13.90
CA LYS A 95 26.71 -4.70 -14.59
C LYS A 95 26.06 -5.87 -13.85
N VAL A 96 25.00 -5.60 -13.09
CA VAL A 96 24.16 -6.61 -12.43
C VAL A 96 23.14 -7.14 -13.44
N LYS A 97 22.98 -8.45 -13.53
CA LYS A 97 21.99 -9.06 -14.44
C LYS A 97 20.60 -8.93 -13.83
N VAL A 98 19.73 -8.19 -14.52
CA VAL A 98 18.36 -7.92 -14.11
C VAL A 98 17.39 -8.18 -15.25
N THR A 99 16.16 -8.58 -14.91
CA THR A 99 15.04 -8.69 -15.85
C THR A 99 14.38 -7.34 -16.09
N LEU A 100 13.54 -7.24 -17.11
CA LEU A 100 12.51 -6.19 -17.16
C LEU A 100 11.52 -6.34 -15.97
N PRO A 101 10.75 -5.30 -15.64
CA PRO A 101 9.78 -5.34 -14.56
C PRO A 101 8.68 -6.39 -14.81
N TYR A 102 8.30 -7.10 -13.75
CA TYR A 102 7.10 -7.93 -13.69
C TYR A 102 6.01 -7.14 -12.98
N TYR A 103 4.92 -6.86 -13.69
CA TYR A 103 3.75 -6.24 -13.09
C TYR A 103 2.84 -7.31 -12.49
N ILE A 104 2.22 -7.01 -11.35
CA ILE A 104 1.31 -7.94 -10.67
C ILE A 104 -0.11 -7.37 -10.78
N PRO A 105 -0.94 -7.87 -11.71
CA PRO A 105 -2.33 -7.44 -11.83
C PRO A 105 -3.12 -7.95 -10.62
N LEU A 106 -3.99 -7.10 -10.06
CA LEU A 106 -4.89 -7.51 -8.98
C LEU A 106 -6.24 -6.79 -9.08
N TRP A 107 -7.28 -7.53 -9.43
CA TRP A 107 -8.65 -7.04 -9.48
C TRP A 107 -9.60 -8.08 -8.91
N PHE A 108 -10.42 -7.66 -7.93
CA PHE A 108 -11.34 -8.54 -7.22
C PHE A 108 -12.74 -8.55 -7.86
N GLY A 109 -13.10 -7.49 -8.59
CA GLY A 109 -14.37 -7.32 -9.31
C GLY A 109 -15.63 -7.21 -8.45
N ILE A 110 -15.60 -7.72 -7.22
CA ILE A 110 -16.71 -7.67 -6.26
C ILE A 110 -16.46 -6.59 -5.20
N THR A 111 -15.19 -6.26 -4.96
CA THR A 111 -14.75 -5.20 -4.04
C THR A 111 -13.78 -4.28 -4.75
N GLN A 112 -13.80 -3.01 -4.36
CA GLN A 112 -12.88 -1.99 -4.90
C GLN A 112 -11.43 -2.44 -4.65
N SER A 113 -10.66 -2.63 -5.73
CA SER A 113 -9.25 -3.01 -5.64
C SER A 113 -8.34 -1.84 -6.07
N ILE A 114 -7.05 -1.89 -5.73
CA ILE A 114 -6.07 -0.90 -6.22
C ILE A 114 -5.73 -1.13 -7.72
N GLY A 115 -6.09 -2.30 -8.26
CA GLY A 115 -5.84 -2.70 -9.64
C GLY A 115 -4.49 -3.39 -9.88
N THR A 116 -3.53 -3.21 -8.96
CA THR A 116 -2.22 -3.86 -9.00
C THR A 116 -1.63 -4.01 -7.60
N MET A 117 -0.78 -5.02 -7.41
CA MET A 117 0.10 -5.16 -6.23
C MET A 117 1.46 -4.47 -6.43
N GLY A 118 1.62 -3.72 -7.52
CA GLY A 118 2.86 -3.08 -7.91
C GLY A 118 3.59 -3.84 -9.02
N ALA A 119 4.85 -3.48 -9.20
CA ALA A 119 5.77 -4.12 -10.12
C ALA A 119 7.09 -4.39 -9.40
N PHE A 120 7.88 -5.33 -9.91
CA PHE A 120 9.21 -5.60 -9.38
C PHE A 120 10.17 -6.06 -10.48
N ILE A 121 11.42 -5.64 -10.41
CA ILE A 121 12.52 -6.26 -11.18
C ILE A 121 13.07 -7.48 -10.46
N ARG A 122 13.51 -8.49 -11.22
CA ARG A 122 14.21 -9.64 -10.67
C ARG A 122 15.71 -9.53 -10.93
N ILE A 123 16.49 -9.45 -9.86
CA ILE A 123 17.94 -9.61 -9.93
C ILE A 123 18.27 -11.11 -10.10
N THR A 124 19.00 -11.45 -11.16
CA THR A 124 19.31 -12.84 -11.54
C THR A 124 20.77 -13.23 -11.29
N SER A 125 21.63 -12.26 -10.99
CA SER A 125 23.02 -12.48 -10.59
C SER A 125 23.24 -12.14 -9.12
N VAL A 126 24.19 -12.81 -8.47
CA VAL A 126 24.58 -12.48 -7.10
C VAL A 126 25.21 -11.08 -7.06
N VAL A 127 24.65 -10.19 -6.25
CA VAL A 127 25.22 -8.88 -5.95
C VAL A 127 26.16 -9.04 -4.77
N ARG A 128 27.46 -8.83 -5.00
CA ARG A 128 28.49 -9.07 -3.98
C ARG A 128 28.84 -7.87 -3.12
N SER A 129 28.42 -6.68 -3.53
CA SER A 129 28.82 -5.40 -2.93
C SER A 129 27.65 -4.72 -2.26
N ARG A 130 27.86 -4.32 -1.01
CA ARG A 130 26.94 -3.48 -0.26
C ARG A 130 26.65 -2.15 -0.95
N LEU A 131 27.65 -1.54 -1.60
CA LEU A 131 27.49 -0.28 -2.32
C LEU A 131 26.53 -0.43 -3.50
N LYS A 132 26.59 -1.55 -4.22
CA LYS A 132 25.67 -1.82 -5.34
C LYS A 132 24.23 -2.02 -4.86
N PHE A 133 24.03 -2.68 -3.72
CA PHE A 133 22.69 -2.77 -3.13
C PHE A 133 22.15 -1.41 -2.75
N PHE A 134 22.97 -0.57 -2.12
CA PHE A 134 22.59 0.79 -1.78
C PHE A 134 22.21 1.60 -3.03
N ASP A 135 23.10 1.65 -4.03
CA ASP A 135 22.92 2.46 -5.24
C ASP A 135 21.68 1.99 -6.03
N ILE A 136 21.46 0.67 -6.15
CA ILE A 136 20.26 0.12 -6.80
C ILE A 136 19.01 0.42 -5.98
N GLY A 137 19.03 0.14 -4.67
CA GLY A 137 17.86 0.28 -3.79
C GLY A 137 17.37 1.72 -3.67
N ILE A 138 18.25 2.72 -3.74
CA ILE A 138 17.83 4.12 -3.67
C ILE A 138 17.27 4.69 -4.98
N ALA A 139 17.68 4.11 -6.12
CA ALA A 139 17.39 4.68 -7.43
C ALA A 139 15.89 4.68 -7.77
N GLY A 140 15.19 3.58 -7.46
CA GLY A 140 13.76 3.46 -7.72
C GLY A 140 12.92 4.45 -6.93
N PRO A 141 13.00 4.45 -5.58
CA PRO A 141 12.25 5.38 -4.75
C PRO A 141 12.47 6.84 -5.11
N LEU A 142 13.71 7.25 -5.43
CA LEU A 142 13.98 8.62 -5.86
C LEU A 142 13.30 8.95 -7.20
N ALA A 143 13.41 8.06 -8.18
CA ALA A 143 12.83 8.27 -9.51
C ALA A 143 11.29 8.30 -9.45
N GLY A 144 10.70 7.32 -8.77
CA GLY A 144 9.25 7.24 -8.57
C GLY A 144 8.69 8.45 -7.81
N PHE A 145 9.37 8.87 -6.74
CA PHE A 145 8.96 10.00 -5.91
C PHE A 145 8.93 11.33 -6.68
N ILE A 146 9.91 11.58 -7.57
CA ILE A 146 9.91 12.78 -8.43
C ILE A 146 8.67 12.82 -9.32
N VAL A 147 8.32 11.69 -9.94
CA VAL A 147 7.12 11.61 -10.79
C VAL A 147 5.85 11.72 -9.96
N ALA A 148 5.81 11.12 -8.76
CA ALA A 148 4.67 11.24 -7.84
C ALA A 148 4.42 12.70 -7.45
N ILE A 149 5.47 13.48 -7.15
CA ILE A 149 5.35 14.93 -6.89
C ILE A 149 4.75 15.65 -8.09
N ALA A 150 5.21 15.36 -9.31
CA ALA A 150 4.70 16.00 -10.51
C ALA A 150 3.21 15.69 -10.74
N VAL A 151 2.79 14.44 -10.53
CA VAL A 151 1.39 14.01 -10.63
C VAL A 151 0.53 14.67 -9.55
N LEU A 152 1.00 14.71 -8.29
CA LEU A 152 0.28 15.40 -7.20
C LEU A 152 0.14 16.89 -7.48
N TRP A 153 1.22 17.54 -7.93
CA TRP A 153 1.18 18.94 -8.32
C TRP A 153 0.13 19.19 -9.40
N TYR A 154 0.12 18.38 -10.46
CA TYR A 154 -0.89 18.47 -11.50
C TYR A 154 -2.30 18.24 -10.93
N GLY A 155 -2.49 17.18 -10.14
CA GLY A 155 -3.78 16.82 -9.57
C GLY A 155 -4.39 17.91 -8.67
N PHE A 156 -3.59 18.55 -7.81
CA PHE A 156 -4.06 19.61 -6.91
C PHE A 156 -4.26 20.96 -7.60
N THR A 157 -3.55 21.22 -8.71
CA THR A 157 -3.69 22.49 -9.46
C THR A 157 -4.75 22.45 -10.54
N HIS A 158 -5.15 21.25 -11.00
CA HIS A 158 -6.13 21.03 -12.05
C HIS A 158 -7.37 20.29 -11.52
N LEU A 159 -7.80 20.65 -10.32
CA LEU A 159 -9.04 20.12 -9.76
C LEU A 159 -10.23 20.59 -10.59
N PRO A 160 -11.21 19.72 -10.88
CA PRO A 160 -12.43 20.13 -11.55
C PRO A 160 -13.26 21.06 -10.62
N PRO A 161 -14.26 21.75 -11.17
CA PRO A 161 -15.19 22.55 -10.36
C PRO A 161 -15.84 21.71 -9.24
N ALA A 162 -16.16 22.32 -8.11
CA ALA A 162 -16.74 21.62 -6.96
C ALA A 162 -18.03 20.83 -7.29
N GLU A 163 -18.76 21.26 -8.33
CA GLU A 163 -19.97 20.59 -8.85
C GLU A 163 -19.69 19.23 -9.50
N TYR A 164 -18.43 18.92 -9.84
CA TYR A 164 -18.03 17.63 -10.41
C TYR A 164 -18.47 16.46 -9.53
N ILE A 165 -18.50 16.63 -8.21
CA ILE A 165 -18.93 15.58 -7.29
C ILE A 165 -20.37 15.12 -7.56
N PHE A 166 -21.24 15.99 -8.08
CA PHE A 166 -22.63 15.64 -8.42
C PHE A 166 -22.73 14.71 -9.63
N THR A 167 -21.66 14.62 -10.43
CA THR A 167 -21.61 13.65 -11.54
C THR A 167 -21.37 12.22 -11.03
N ILE A 168 -20.68 12.10 -9.89
CA ILE A 168 -20.37 10.83 -9.22
C ILE A 168 -21.51 10.44 -8.27
N HIS A 169 -21.98 11.42 -7.49
CA HIS A 169 -23.07 11.29 -6.51
C HIS A 169 -24.24 12.22 -6.87
N PRO A 170 -25.10 11.86 -7.83
CA PRO A 170 -26.27 12.67 -8.21
C PRO A 170 -27.19 12.99 -7.02
N GLU A 171 -27.24 12.11 -6.01
CA GLU A 171 -27.98 12.30 -4.77
C GLU A 171 -27.54 13.53 -3.95
N TYR A 172 -26.31 14.01 -4.12
CA TYR A 172 -25.81 15.20 -3.42
C TYR A 172 -26.37 16.49 -4.01
N THR A 173 -26.87 16.47 -5.25
CA THR A 173 -27.47 17.62 -5.92
C THR A 173 -28.59 18.26 -5.09
N ARG A 174 -29.33 17.47 -4.31
CA ARG A 174 -30.42 17.96 -3.44
C ARG A 174 -29.94 18.86 -2.28
N PHE A 175 -28.67 18.74 -1.91
CA PHE A 175 -28.05 19.49 -0.81
C PHE A 175 -27.09 20.59 -1.31
N GLY A 176 -26.79 20.61 -2.61
CA GLY A 176 -25.83 21.53 -3.22
C GLY A 176 -24.43 21.40 -2.61
N LEU A 177 -23.68 22.50 -2.57
CA LEU A 177 -22.30 22.50 -2.06
C LEU A 177 -22.19 22.22 -0.55
N ASN A 178 -23.30 22.24 0.20
CA ASN A 178 -23.35 21.89 1.61
C ASN A 178 -23.62 20.38 1.85
N TYR A 179 -23.50 19.55 0.81
CA TYR A 179 -23.77 18.10 0.89
C TYR A 179 -23.02 17.41 2.02
N SER A 180 -21.79 17.84 2.34
CA SER A 180 -20.95 17.22 3.36
C SER A 180 -21.58 17.23 4.76
N GLN A 181 -22.47 18.18 5.05
CA GLN A 181 -23.17 18.24 6.34
C GLN A 181 -24.21 17.13 6.49
N PHE A 182 -24.73 16.60 5.37
CA PHE A 182 -25.83 15.64 5.34
C PHE A 182 -25.40 14.25 4.84
N ALA A 183 -24.41 14.19 3.95
CA ALA A 183 -23.95 12.95 3.32
C ALA A 183 -23.25 11.99 4.31
N TYR A 184 -22.67 12.52 5.39
CA TYR A 184 -21.87 11.76 6.34
C TYR A 184 -22.49 11.69 7.75
N GLU A 185 -23.77 12.03 7.91
CA GLU A 185 -24.49 11.81 9.18
C GLU A 185 -24.49 10.32 9.58
N ASN A 186 -24.47 9.42 8.59
CA ASN A 186 -24.23 7.99 8.75
C ASN A 186 -22.98 7.58 7.96
N ALA A 187 -21.80 8.02 8.39
CA ALA A 187 -20.53 7.73 7.71
C ALA A 187 -20.09 6.24 7.76
N ALA A 188 -20.88 5.37 8.40
CA ALA A 188 -20.57 3.96 8.57
C ALA A 188 -20.41 3.26 7.21
N GLY A 189 -19.22 2.73 6.95
CA GLY A 189 -18.83 2.05 5.72
C GLY A 189 -18.12 2.94 4.68
N ASN A 190 -18.00 4.25 4.89
CA ASN A 190 -17.25 5.11 3.98
C ASN A 190 -15.74 4.97 4.19
N LEU A 191 -14.99 5.02 3.09
CA LEU A 191 -13.53 4.99 3.08
C LEU A 191 -12.97 6.40 2.90
N ALA A 192 -12.16 6.85 3.86
CA ALA A 192 -11.35 8.06 3.74
C ALA A 192 -9.89 7.73 3.49
N LEU A 193 -9.18 8.62 2.80
CA LEU A 193 -7.72 8.57 2.78
C LEU A 193 -7.16 9.15 4.07
N GLY A 194 -6.15 8.47 4.60
CA GLY A 194 -5.29 9.05 5.63
C GLY A 194 -4.53 10.26 5.12
N ASP A 195 -3.86 10.94 6.05
CA ASP A 195 -2.92 11.99 5.69
C ASP A 195 -1.47 11.52 5.82
N ASN A 196 -0.60 12.13 5.02
CA ASN A 196 0.85 12.09 5.20
C ASN A 196 1.38 13.52 5.06
N ILE A 197 2.59 13.79 5.53
CA ILE A 197 3.12 15.17 5.62
C ILE A 197 3.14 15.84 4.24
N LEU A 198 3.47 15.09 3.19
CA LEU A 198 3.51 15.62 1.84
C LEU A 198 2.10 15.91 1.31
N PHE A 199 1.17 14.98 1.47
CA PHE A 199 -0.21 15.15 1.02
C PHE A 199 -0.90 16.31 1.75
N TRP A 200 -0.71 16.42 3.07
CA TRP A 200 -1.11 17.56 3.88
C TRP A 200 -0.54 18.88 3.35
N PHE A 201 0.75 18.90 2.99
CA PHE A 201 1.40 20.08 2.42
C PHE A 201 0.71 20.50 1.12
N PHE A 202 0.40 19.57 0.22
CA PHE A 202 -0.32 19.88 -1.02
C PHE A 202 -1.75 20.39 -0.76
N LYS A 203 -2.50 19.75 0.15
CA LYS A 203 -3.84 20.22 0.55
C LYS A 203 -3.81 21.64 1.11
N THR A 204 -2.78 21.98 1.88
CA THR A 204 -2.70 23.25 2.62
C THR A 204 -2.14 24.40 1.78
N TYR A 205 -1.13 24.14 0.95
CA TYR A 205 -0.35 25.20 0.30
C TYR A 205 -0.44 25.23 -1.23
N VAL A 206 -0.90 24.16 -1.87
CA VAL A 206 -0.94 24.04 -3.34
C VAL A 206 -2.37 24.03 -3.87
N ALA A 207 -3.28 23.35 -3.18
CA ALA A 207 -4.67 23.25 -3.59
C ALA A 207 -5.39 24.61 -3.50
N ASP A 208 -6.30 24.88 -4.43
CA ASP A 208 -7.29 25.94 -4.28
C ASP A 208 -8.33 25.49 -3.22
N PRO A 209 -8.47 26.18 -2.08
CA PRO A 209 -9.40 25.79 -1.01
C PRO A 209 -10.87 25.73 -1.46
N SER A 210 -11.23 26.45 -2.54
CA SER A 210 -12.60 26.45 -3.08
C SER A 210 -12.91 25.22 -3.94
N LEU A 211 -11.88 24.54 -4.44
CA LEU A 211 -12.01 23.35 -5.30
C LEU A 211 -11.60 22.06 -4.58
N LEU A 212 -10.99 22.16 -3.40
CA LEU A 212 -10.51 21.01 -2.65
C LEU A 212 -11.71 20.12 -2.24
N PRO A 213 -11.74 18.85 -2.64
CA PRO A 213 -12.81 17.93 -2.27
C PRO A 213 -12.81 17.66 -0.77
N HIS A 214 -13.96 17.24 -0.25
CA HIS A 214 -14.06 16.74 1.11
C HIS A 214 -13.14 15.51 1.29
N ASP A 215 -12.58 15.27 2.47
CA ASP A 215 -11.58 14.20 2.70
C ASP A 215 -12.09 12.79 2.32
N TYR A 216 -13.40 12.53 2.41
CA TYR A 216 -14.04 11.29 2.00
C TYR A 216 -14.18 11.14 0.47
N GLU A 217 -14.10 12.24 -0.27
CA GLU A 217 -14.31 12.26 -1.72
C GLU A 217 -13.02 12.28 -2.53
N ILE A 218 -11.87 12.50 -1.88
CA ILE A 218 -10.56 12.57 -2.56
C ILE A 218 -10.27 11.29 -3.37
N ILE A 219 -10.79 10.14 -2.94
CA ILE A 219 -10.62 8.84 -3.64
C ILE A 219 -11.17 8.88 -5.07
N HIS A 220 -12.20 9.68 -5.34
CA HIS A 220 -12.85 9.79 -6.64
C HIS A 220 -12.07 10.65 -7.64
N TYR A 221 -11.00 11.32 -7.20
CA TYR A 221 -10.17 12.20 -8.03
C TYR A 221 -8.93 11.43 -8.48
N PRO A 222 -8.89 10.97 -9.75
CA PRO A 222 -7.95 9.94 -10.19
C PRO A 222 -6.47 10.33 -10.03
N TYR A 223 -6.12 11.58 -10.30
CA TYR A 223 -4.74 12.07 -10.16
C TYR A 223 -4.31 12.19 -8.69
N LEU A 224 -5.21 12.67 -7.82
CA LEU A 224 -4.94 12.75 -6.38
C LEU A 224 -4.77 11.35 -5.80
N PHE A 225 -5.68 10.43 -6.14
CA PHE A 225 -5.64 9.07 -5.66
C PHE A 225 -4.42 8.29 -6.19
N ALA A 226 -4.08 8.43 -7.48
CA ALA A 226 -2.87 7.85 -8.06
C ALA A 226 -1.60 8.36 -7.38
N GLY A 227 -1.51 9.68 -7.14
CA GLY A 227 -0.39 10.29 -6.43
C GLY A 227 -0.31 9.83 -4.97
N TYR A 228 -1.44 9.75 -4.27
CA TYR A 228 -1.51 9.25 -2.90
C TYR A 228 -1.05 7.80 -2.79
N LEU A 229 -1.57 6.92 -3.65
CA LEU A 229 -1.15 5.52 -3.69
C LEU A 229 0.33 5.38 -4.03
N ALA A 230 0.85 6.19 -4.94
CA ALA A 230 2.28 6.21 -5.23
C ALA A 230 3.13 6.58 -4.00
N LEU A 231 2.73 7.60 -3.22
CA LEU A 231 3.39 7.91 -1.94
C LEU A 231 3.28 6.74 -0.96
N PHE A 232 2.12 6.11 -0.88
CA PHE A 232 1.89 4.94 -0.04
C PHE A 232 2.85 3.79 -0.40
N PHE A 233 2.90 3.36 -1.67
CA PHE A 233 3.82 2.30 -2.12
C PHE A 233 5.29 2.69 -1.97
N THR A 234 5.64 3.95 -2.25
CA THR A 234 7.00 4.47 -2.02
C THR A 234 7.38 4.36 -0.54
N SER A 235 6.46 4.72 0.36
CA SER A 235 6.70 4.63 1.81
C SER A 235 6.83 3.18 2.27
N LEU A 236 6.01 2.26 1.75
CA LEU A 236 6.12 0.82 2.04
C LEU A 236 7.47 0.27 1.58
N ASN A 237 7.90 0.61 0.36
CA ASN A 237 9.19 0.18 -0.18
C ASN A 237 10.37 0.79 0.59
N LEU A 238 10.22 1.99 1.15
CA LEU A 238 11.25 2.63 1.95
C LEU A 238 11.22 2.23 3.44
N ILE A 239 10.32 1.34 3.86
CA ILE A 239 10.40 0.77 5.21
C ILE A 239 11.78 0.10 5.39
N PRO A 240 12.55 0.48 6.43
CA PRO A 240 13.95 0.07 6.56
C PRO A 240 14.10 -1.35 7.14
N ILE A 241 13.51 -2.35 6.46
CA ILE A 241 13.43 -3.74 6.89
C ILE A 241 13.66 -4.67 5.70
N GLY A 242 14.41 -5.75 5.91
CA GLY A 242 14.46 -6.88 4.98
C GLY A 242 15.05 -6.55 3.61
N GLN A 243 14.39 -7.08 2.57
CA GLN A 243 14.76 -6.92 1.16
C GLN A 243 13.98 -5.79 0.47
N LEU A 244 13.28 -4.95 1.22
CA LEU A 244 12.69 -3.73 0.68
C LEU A 244 13.78 -2.75 0.28
N ASP A 245 13.45 -1.76 -0.55
CA ASP A 245 14.38 -0.71 -0.97
C ASP A 245 14.99 0.03 0.24
N GLY A 246 14.16 0.39 1.22
CA GLY A 246 14.60 0.97 2.50
C GLY A 246 15.52 0.05 3.30
N GLY A 247 15.30 -1.26 3.21
CA GLY A 247 16.17 -2.28 3.78
C GLY A 247 17.55 -2.28 3.14
N HIS A 248 17.63 -2.23 1.80
CA HIS A 248 18.89 -2.10 1.06
C HIS A 248 19.65 -0.81 1.39
N ILE A 249 18.92 0.31 1.52
CA ILE A 249 19.48 1.62 1.89
C ILE A 249 20.04 1.57 3.30
N LEU A 250 19.24 1.12 4.29
CA LEU A 250 19.68 1.03 5.68
C LEU A 250 20.87 0.06 5.81
N TYR A 251 20.77 -1.14 5.20
CA TYR A 251 21.86 -2.12 5.17
C TYR A 251 23.15 -1.51 4.64
N GLY A 252 23.05 -0.75 3.54
CA GLY A 252 24.14 0.05 3.00
C GLY A 252 24.77 0.95 4.05
N MET A 253 23.97 1.78 4.69
CA MET A 253 24.45 2.82 5.61
C MET A 253 25.09 2.29 6.90
N ILE A 254 24.48 1.29 7.54
CA ILE A 254 24.89 0.85 8.89
C ILE A 254 25.69 -0.45 8.88
N GLY A 255 25.72 -1.16 7.75
CA GLY A 255 26.38 -2.44 7.59
C GLY A 255 25.68 -3.60 8.30
N LYS A 256 26.14 -4.81 8.01
CA LYS A 256 25.48 -6.05 8.44
C LYS A 256 25.27 -6.17 9.94
N LYS A 257 26.34 -5.99 10.73
CA LYS A 257 26.30 -6.23 12.18
C LYS A 257 25.21 -5.42 12.88
N LYS A 258 25.04 -4.16 12.46
CA LYS A 258 24.00 -3.28 13.02
C LYS A 258 22.63 -3.59 12.41
N PHE A 259 22.57 -3.87 11.11
CA PHE A 259 21.32 -4.21 10.42
C PHE A 259 20.65 -5.47 10.98
N ASP A 260 21.44 -6.51 11.30
CA ASP A 260 20.96 -7.76 11.90
C ASP A 260 20.31 -7.57 13.29
N ILE A 261 20.45 -6.39 13.90
CA ILE A 261 19.79 -5.99 15.16
C ILE A 261 18.67 -5.00 14.88
N VAL A 262 18.95 -3.96 14.09
CA VAL A 262 18.02 -2.83 13.85
C VAL A 262 16.80 -3.26 13.04
N ALA A 263 16.95 -4.05 11.97
CA ALA A 263 15.81 -4.46 11.14
C ALA A 263 14.80 -5.35 11.90
N PRO A 264 15.24 -6.38 12.67
CA PRO A 264 14.36 -7.10 13.61
C PRO A 264 13.62 -6.20 14.60
N ALA A 265 14.32 -5.25 15.23
CA ALA A 265 13.71 -4.34 16.19
C ALA A 265 12.62 -3.46 15.54
N LEU A 266 12.91 -2.89 14.37
CA LEU A 266 11.95 -2.10 13.61
C LEU A 266 10.76 -2.93 13.16
N TYR A 267 10.97 -4.19 12.76
CA TYR A 267 9.89 -5.11 12.41
C TYR A 267 8.99 -5.43 13.59
N ILE A 268 9.54 -5.64 14.79
CA ILE A 268 8.75 -5.83 16.02
C ILE A 268 7.95 -4.57 16.34
N ILE A 269 8.55 -3.38 16.23
CA ILE A 269 7.86 -2.10 16.46
C ILE A 269 6.72 -1.92 15.44
N PHE A 270 6.96 -2.25 14.17
CA PHE A 270 5.96 -2.15 13.13
C PHE A 270 4.82 -3.15 13.32
N ALA A 271 5.13 -4.39 13.71
CA ALA A 271 4.13 -5.39 14.08
C ALA A 271 3.33 -5.00 15.32
N PHE A 272 4.02 -4.42 16.32
CA PHE A 272 3.38 -3.86 17.49
C PHE A 272 2.39 -2.76 17.11
N TYR A 273 2.81 -1.80 16.28
CA TYR A 273 1.93 -0.74 15.77
C TYR A 273 0.77 -1.31 14.96
N GLY A 274 1.02 -2.22 14.02
CA GLY A 274 -0.04 -2.81 13.19
C GLY A 274 -1.12 -3.52 14.01
N GLY A 275 -0.76 -4.15 15.13
CA GLY A 275 -1.71 -4.86 15.98
C GLY A 275 -2.25 -4.09 17.18
N LEU A 276 -1.79 -2.86 17.42
CA LEU A 276 -2.19 -2.07 18.57
C LEU A 276 -3.66 -1.66 18.43
N GLY A 277 -4.49 -2.04 19.40
CA GLY A 277 -5.93 -1.75 19.40
C GLY A 277 -6.81 -2.86 18.81
N VAL A 278 -6.23 -3.93 18.23
CA VAL A 278 -7.01 -5.10 17.75
C VAL A 278 -7.74 -5.78 18.91
N PHE A 279 -7.09 -5.90 20.06
CA PHE A 279 -7.70 -6.35 21.31
C PHE A 279 -7.47 -5.31 22.40
N ARG A 280 -8.50 -5.11 23.24
CA ARG A 280 -8.46 -4.25 24.43
C ARG A 280 -8.96 -5.04 25.62
N VAL A 281 -8.53 -4.66 26.82
CA VAL A 281 -8.97 -5.31 28.07
C VAL A 281 -10.48 -5.21 28.25
N GLU A 282 -11.07 -4.10 27.80
CA GLU A 282 -12.52 -3.86 27.81
C GLU A 282 -13.31 -4.89 27.01
N ASN A 283 -12.75 -5.42 25.91
CA ASN A 283 -13.40 -6.48 25.10
C ASN A 283 -13.63 -7.77 25.91
N PHE A 284 -12.90 -7.97 27.00
CA PHE A 284 -13.00 -9.14 27.88
C PHE A 284 -13.83 -8.86 29.15
N ALA A 285 -14.17 -7.59 29.44
CA ALA A 285 -14.94 -7.18 30.62
C ALA A 285 -16.46 -7.23 30.36
N ILE A 286 -16.94 -8.29 29.70
CA ILE A 286 -18.34 -8.46 29.30
C ILE A 286 -19.01 -9.52 30.21
N GLY A 287 -20.25 -9.30 30.63
CA GLY A 287 -20.99 -10.19 31.54
C GLY A 287 -21.49 -11.51 30.93
N SER A 288 -20.99 -11.91 29.75
CA SER A 288 -21.39 -13.14 29.06
C SER A 288 -20.18 -14.04 28.82
N ASP A 289 -20.23 -15.25 29.39
CA ASP A 289 -19.15 -16.25 29.25
C ASP A 289 -18.89 -16.62 27.77
N GLN A 290 -19.95 -16.66 26.95
CA GLN A 290 -19.81 -17.03 25.53
C GLN A 290 -18.94 -16.03 24.76
N ILE A 291 -19.21 -14.73 24.91
CA ILE A 291 -18.45 -13.67 24.24
C ILE A 291 -17.01 -13.65 24.75
N PHE A 292 -16.82 -13.88 26.06
CA PHE A 292 -15.48 -13.96 26.64
C PHE A 292 -14.63 -15.08 26.00
N TYR A 293 -15.16 -16.31 25.89
CA TYR A 293 -14.43 -17.41 25.27
C TYR A 293 -14.16 -17.20 23.77
N GLU A 294 -15.08 -16.55 23.07
CA GLU A 294 -14.91 -16.18 21.66
C GLU A 294 -13.75 -15.17 21.49
N GLN A 295 -13.73 -14.10 22.29
CA GLN A 295 -12.64 -13.12 22.28
C GLN A 295 -11.30 -13.76 22.67
N LEU A 296 -11.29 -14.69 23.63
CA LEU A 296 -10.08 -15.41 24.02
C LEU A 296 -9.56 -16.30 22.88
N PHE A 297 -10.45 -16.96 22.14
CA PHE A 297 -10.08 -17.73 20.96
C PHE A 297 -9.51 -16.84 19.85
N TYR A 298 -10.11 -15.68 19.57
CA TYR A 298 -9.56 -14.73 18.59
C TYR A 298 -8.21 -14.15 19.03
N LEU A 299 -8.01 -13.88 20.32
CA LEU A 299 -6.72 -13.47 20.86
C LEU A 299 -5.66 -14.56 20.66
N PHE A 300 -6.03 -15.83 20.86
CA PHE A 300 -5.15 -16.97 20.59
C PHE A 300 -4.78 -17.05 19.10
N LEU A 301 -5.75 -16.91 18.19
CA LEU A 301 -5.48 -16.91 16.75
C LEU A 301 -4.58 -15.74 16.35
N TYR A 302 -4.76 -14.56 16.95
CA TYR A 302 -3.91 -13.40 16.72
C TYR A 302 -2.48 -13.60 17.25
N ALA A 303 -2.32 -14.16 18.45
CA ALA A 303 -1.01 -14.52 18.98
C ALA A 303 -0.30 -15.56 18.10
N TYR A 304 -1.06 -16.54 17.58
CA TYR A 304 -0.55 -17.53 16.63
C TYR A 304 -0.18 -16.90 15.28
N PHE A 305 -0.97 -15.94 14.79
CA PHE A 305 -0.65 -15.16 13.60
C PHE A 305 0.67 -14.39 13.76
N LEU A 306 0.87 -13.71 14.90
CA LEU A 306 2.13 -13.03 15.22
C LEU A 306 3.29 -14.02 15.31
N PHE A 307 3.07 -15.21 15.86
CA PHE A 307 4.08 -16.27 15.87
C PHE A 307 4.52 -16.64 14.46
N ILE A 308 3.58 -16.80 13.52
CA ILE A 308 3.92 -17.06 12.12
C ILE A 308 4.74 -15.89 11.54
N CYS A 309 4.36 -14.65 11.85
CA CYS A 309 5.05 -13.44 11.38
C CYS A 309 6.49 -13.34 11.93
N PHE A 310 6.71 -13.68 13.20
CA PHE A 310 8.03 -13.62 13.84
C PHE A 310 8.88 -14.86 13.60
N ARG A 311 8.29 -15.97 13.12
CA ARG A 311 9.03 -17.18 12.77
C ARG A 311 10.09 -16.92 11.69
N GLY A 312 9.86 -15.97 10.79
CA GLY A 312 10.84 -15.60 9.75
C GLY A 312 12.03 -14.78 10.23
N MET A 313 12.05 -14.34 11.49
CA MET A 313 13.12 -13.50 12.06
C MET A 313 14.17 -14.31 12.84
N SER A 314 13.76 -15.43 13.45
CA SER A 314 14.60 -16.28 14.30
C SER A 314 14.46 -17.75 13.93
N ASP A 315 15.59 -18.45 13.85
CA ASP A 315 15.63 -19.89 13.60
C ASP A 315 15.04 -20.69 14.76
N SER A 316 15.06 -20.15 15.98
CA SER A 316 14.49 -20.76 17.17
C SER A 316 12.98 -20.48 17.29
N PRO A 317 12.10 -21.53 17.27
CA PRO A 317 10.66 -21.35 17.45
C PRO A 317 10.31 -20.72 18.80
N SER A 318 11.07 -21.03 19.86
CA SER A 318 10.78 -20.52 21.21
C SER A 318 10.95 -19.00 21.29
N THR A 319 11.95 -18.45 20.59
CA THR A 319 12.14 -17.00 20.49
C THR A 319 10.97 -16.32 19.78
N ALA A 320 10.46 -16.92 18.70
CA ALA A 320 9.30 -16.37 17.99
C ALA A 320 8.04 -16.38 18.87
N VAL A 321 7.79 -17.47 19.61
CA VAL A 321 6.68 -17.55 20.57
C VAL A 321 6.83 -16.48 21.65
N MET A 322 8.01 -16.38 22.25
CA MET A 322 8.29 -15.40 23.30
C MET A 322 8.03 -13.97 22.83
N ILE A 323 8.53 -13.59 21.64
CA ILE A 323 8.33 -12.26 21.08
C ILE A 323 6.84 -12.01 20.78
N SER A 324 6.14 -13.00 20.25
CA SER A 324 4.69 -12.89 19.98
C SER A 324 3.91 -12.59 21.25
N LEU A 325 4.16 -13.36 22.32
CA LEU A 325 3.50 -13.17 23.61
C LEU A 325 3.88 -11.82 24.25
N ILE A 326 5.15 -11.41 24.16
CA ILE A 326 5.59 -10.09 24.63
C ILE A 326 4.84 -8.98 23.90
N VAL A 327 4.73 -9.06 22.57
CA VAL A 327 4.02 -8.06 21.76
C VAL A 327 2.54 -8.01 22.13
N VAL A 328 1.86 -9.15 22.26
CA VAL A 328 0.45 -9.22 22.66
C VAL A 328 0.24 -8.60 24.05
N VAL A 329 1.04 -8.99 25.04
CA VAL A 329 0.94 -8.45 26.40
C VAL A 329 1.24 -6.96 26.42
N ALA A 330 2.26 -6.50 25.69
CA ALA A 330 2.59 -5.09 25.59
C ALA A 330 1.48 -4.28 24.90
N GLN A 331 0.83 -4.83 23.87
CA GLN A 331 -0.30 -4.19 23.18
C GLN A 331 -1.49 -4.04 24.13
N LEU A 332 -1.86 -5.11 24.85
CA LEU A 332 -2.93 -5.07 25.85
C LEU A 332 -2.62 -4.11 27.00
N GLY A 333 -1.36 -4.11 27.49
CA GLY A 333 -0.93 -3.17 28.52
C GLY A 333 -0.97 -1.72 28.03
N THR A 334 -0.54 -1.46 26.80
CA THR A 334 -0.56 -0.12 26.21
C THR A 334 -1.98 0.40 26.03
N THR A 335 -2.89 -0.42 25.50
CA THR A 335 -4.30 -0.03 25.34
C THR A 335 -5.04 0.08 26.67
N TYR A 336 -4.58 -0.61 27.72
CA TYR A 336 -5.11 -0.45 29.08
C TYR A 336 -4.73 0.91 29.69
N PHE A 337 -3.46 1.32 29.60
CA PHE A 337 -3.02 2.62 30.16
C PHE A 337 -3.36 3.82 29.27
N LEU A 338 -3.41 3.61 27.95
CA LEU A 338 -3.63 4.65 26.94
C LEU A 338 -4.74 4.19 25.98
N PRO A 339 -6.01 4.18 26.42
CA PRO A 339 -7.12 3.63 25.63
C PRO A 339 -7.38 4.41 24.34
N HIS A 340 -6.98 5.66 24.24
CA HIS A 340 -7.16 6.45 23.02
C HIS A 340 -6.13 6.12 21.93
N ILE A 341 -5.06 5.39 22.25
CA ILE A 341 -4.03 5.05 21.26
C ILE A 341 -4.42 3.76 20.57
N GLU A 342 -4.42 3.83 19.25
CA GLU A 342 -4.62 2.69 18.36
C GLU A 342 -3.64 2.80 17.19
N GLY A 343 -3.26 1.64 16.69
CA GLY A 343 -2.43 1.53 15.52
C GLY A 343 -3.26 1.41 14.24
N TYR A 344 -2.72 0.67 13.27
CA TYR A 344 -3.40 0.41 12.01
C TYR A 344 -3.32 -1.06 11.60
N SER A 345 -4.43 -1.77 11.82
CA SER A 345 -4.57 -3.21 11.52
C SER A 345 -4.41 -3.55 10.04
N GLY A 346 -4.63 -2.58 9.14
CA GLY A 346 -4.37 -2.75 7.71
C GLY A 346 -2.90 -3.03 7.36
N PHE A 347 -1.95 -2.81 8.27
CA PHE A 347 -0.56 -3.23 8.08
C PHE A 347 -0.31 -4.72 8.37
N LEU A 348 -1.20 -5.42 9.08
CA LEU A 348 -0.99 -6.83 9.46
C LEU A 348 -0.77 -7.76 8.25
N PRO A 349 -1.51 -7.65 7.13
CA PRO A 349 -1.22 -8.44 5.92
C PRO A 349 0.18 -8.17 5.37
N PHE A 350 0.64 -6.92 5.41
CA PHE A 350 1.98 -6.55 4.94
C PHE A 350 3.08 -7.04 5.88
N ILE A 351 2.85 -6.97 7.20
CA ILE A 351 3.72 -7.57 8.22
C ILE A 351 3.87 -9.08 7.97
N PHE A 352 2.76 -9.78 7.72
CA PHE A 352 2.79 -11.20 7.36
C PHE A 352 3.61 -11.47 6.10
N LEU A 353 3.42 -10.66 5.05
CA LEU A 353 4.19 -10.78 3.80
C LEU A 353 5.70 -10.61 4.06
N LEU A 354 6.07 -9.60 4.84
CA LEU A 354 7.46 -9.32 5.20
C LEU A 354 8.08 -10.47 6.01
N GLY A 355 7.40 -10.92 7.06
CA GLY A 355 7.90 -11.99 7.92
C GLY A 355 8.04 -13.32 7.18
N ARG A 356 7.09 -13.66 6.31
CA ARG A 356 6.99 -15.01 5.75
C ARG A 356 7.65 -15.20 4.38
N PHE A 357 7.66 -14.16 3.55
CA PHE A 357 8.05 -14.28 2.14
C PHE A 357 9.27 -13.42 1.78
N LEU A 358 9.33 -12.17 2.25
CA LEU A 358 10.43 -11.26 1.90
C LEU A 358 11.63 -11.39 2.84
N GLY A 359 11.39 -11.74 4.10
CA GLY A 359 12.40 -11.89 5.13
C GLY A 359 12.80 -10.56 5.78
N VAL A 360 13.10 -10.60 7.08
CA VAL A 360 13.43 -9.41 7.90
C VAL A 360 14.92 -9.06 7.85
N LYS A 361 15.78 -10.07 7.65
CA LYS A 361 17.24 -9.89 7.53
C LYS A 361 17.65 -9.71 6.07
N HIS A 362 18.76 -9.02 5.86
CA HIS A 362 19.33 -8.81 4.54
C HIS A 362 20.30 -9.95 4.16
N PRO A 363 20.34 -10.38 2.89
CA PRO A 363 21.35 -11.33 2.41
C PRO A 363 22.79 -10.84 2.66
N GLU A 364 23.71 -11.75 2.96
CA GLU A 364 25.11 -11.37 3.22
C GLU A 364 25.83 -10.93 1.93
N THR A 365 26.59 -9.83 2.00
CA THR A 365 27.51 -9.41 0.93
C THR A 365 28.96 -9.65 1.31
N PRO A 366 29.75 -10.34 0.48
CA PRO A 366 31.18 -10.53 0.72
C PRO A 366 31.99 -9.23 0.72
N GLU A 367 31.60 -8.22 -0.08
CA GLU A 367 32.29 -6.93 -0.18
C GLU A 367 31.54 -5.89 0.67
N ASP A 368 32.09 -5.59 1.85
CA ASP A 368 31.47 -4.73 2.88
C ASP A 368 32.17 -3.36 3.01
N GLU A 369 32.26 -2.62 1.90
CA GLU A 369 32.92 -1.31 1.87
C GLU A 369 32.02 -0.17 2.43
N PRO A 370 32.57 0.77 3.24
CA PRO A 370 31.85 1.95 3.75
C PRO A 370 31.34 2.84 2.62
N LEU A 371 30.16 3.44 2.83
CA LEU A 371 29.61 4.45 1.94
C LEU A 371 30.45 5.72 2.02
N ASN A 372 30.61 6.37 0.86
CA ASN A 372 31.17 7.72 0.79
C ASN A 372 30.13 8.76 1.23
N LYS A 373 30.58 9.99 1.51
CA LYS A 373 29.71 11.08 1.96
C LYS A 373 28.50 11.34 1.03
N PRO A 374 28.64 11.37 -0.31
CA PRO A 374 27.49 11.57 -1.20
C PRO A 374 26.40 10.50 -1.03
N ARG A 375 26.76 9.23 -0.92
CA ARG A 375 25.79 8.14 -0.69
C ARG A 375 25.12 8.26 0.66
N ILE A 376 25.84 8.67 1.70
CA ILE A 376 25.22 8.92 3.02
C ILE A 376 24.16 10.01 2.92
N ILE A 377 24.44 11.11 2.20
CA ILE A 377 23.46 12.19 1.98
C ILE A 377 22.22 11.66 1.24
N LEU A 378 22.42 10.85 0.20
CA LEU A 378 21.30 10.21 -0.51
C LEU A 378 20.49 9.30 0.42
N GLY A 379 21.15 8.52 1.28
CA GLY A 379 20.47 7.65 2.25
C GLY A 379 19.62 8.44 3.25
N ILE A 380 20.11 9.60 3.72
CA ILE A 380 19.34 10.52 4.56
C ILE A 380 18.16 11.11 3.77
N LEU A 381 18.36 11.48 2.50
CA LEU A 381 17.27 11.97 1.64
C LEU A 381 16.17 10.91 1.49
N ALA A 382 16.53 9.64 1.28
CA ALA A 382 15.55 8.56 1.21
C ALA A 382 14.78 8.38 2.53
N LEU A 383 15.44 8.52 3.67
CA LEU A 383 14.76 8.53 4.97
C LEU A 383 13.79 9.71 5.12
N ILE A 384 14.17 10.89 4.63
CA ILE A 384 13.26 12.05 4.61
C ILE A 384 12.05 11.75 3.72
N ILE A 385 12.25 11.20 2.53
CA ILE A 385 11.16 10.82 1.61
C ILE A 385 10.21 9.82 2.27
N PHE A 386 10.76 8.82 2.98
CA PHE A 386 9.97 7.87 3.76
C PHE A 386 9.08 8.60 4.78
N VAL A 387 9.67 9.47 5.62
CA VAL A 387 8.92 10.21 6.65
C VAL A 387 7.85 11.12 6.04
N LEU A 388 8.16 11.77 4.91
CA LEU A 388 7.21 12.66 4.23
C LEU A 388 6.04 11.90 3.61
N SER A 389 6.27 10.70 3.10
CA SER A 389 5.28 9.91 2.35
C SER A 389 4.51 8.93 3.23
N PHE A 390 5.05 8.55 4.39
CA PHE A 390 4.44 7.57 5.27
C PHE A 390 3.16 8.11 5.91
N SER A 391 2.05 7.40 5.70
CA SER A 391 0.79 7.60 6.41
C SER A 391 0.64 6.55 7.50
N PRO A 392 0.48 6.94 8.78
CA PRO A 392 0.23 5.99 9.86
C PRO A 392 -1.10 5.21 9.69
N LYS A 393 -2.13 5.86 9.16
CA LYS A 393 -3.46 5.28 8.90
C LYS A 393 -3.87 5.55 7.45
N PRO A 394 -3.31 4.84 6.46
CA PRO A 394 -3.45 5.17 5.05
C PRO A 394 -4.88 5.10 4.53
N PHE A 395 -5.71 4.20 5.07
CA PHE A 395 -7.13 4.08 4.70
C PHE A 395 -7.95 4.01 5.98
N ILE A 396 -8.91 4.89 6.14
CA ILE A 396 -9.76 5.00 7.32
C ILE A 396 -11.15 4.56 6.93
N VAL A 397 -11.66 3.50 7.57
CA VAL A 397 -13.05 3.06 7.43
C VAL A 397 -13.80 3.57 8.65
N LEU A 398 -14.94 4.24 8.45
CA LEU A 398 -15.79 4.77 9.52
C LEU A 398 -16.96 3.88 9.86
#